data_AF-A0A496SZ84-F1
#
_entry.id   AF-A0A496SZ84-F1
#
_cell.length_a   1.000
_cell.length_b   1.000
_cell.length_c   1.000
_cell.angle_alpha   90.00
_cell.angle_beta   90.00
_cell.angle_gamma   90.00
#
_symmetry.space_group_name_H-M   'P 1'
#
loop_
_entity.id
_entity.type
_entity.pdbx_description
1 polymer ?
#
loop_
_entity_poly.entity_id
_entity_poly.type
_entity_poly.pdbx_seq_one_letter_code
_entity_poly.pdbx_strand_id
1 'polypeptide(L)'
;MRNVHCLPLVVICLLAARMGWAELTLTARIEAELRAGKIDHQTALLYKAYSLFEPSRLPPEYREKVELRKSGTPIIVELKAGWEKLDESAQRLLAPYLARPARGFHCLSPGGKFRIHYDLSGKNAVEETDNDYNGIPDYIDQVAAVFDSCFVLEVETLGYQAPPSDGFEGGGPEYDVYVTDLS
;
A
#
# COMPACT_ATOMS: atom_id res chain seq x y z
N MET A 1 -79.14 -18.95 16.19
CA MET A 1 -78.61 -17.57 16.01
C MET A 1 -77.44 -17.40 16.96
N ARG A 2 -76.20 -17.50 16.47
CA ARG A 2 -74.97 -17.31 17.25
C ARG A 2 -74.17 -16.23 16.55
N ASN A 3 -74.01 -15.08 17.21
CA ASN A 3 -73.14 -14.00 16.77
C ASN A 3 -71.69 -14.38 17.03
N VAL A 4 -70.88 -14.43 15.97
CA VAL A 4 -69.43 -14.58 16.05
C VAL A 4 -68.84 -13.25 15.59
N HIS A 5 -68.34 -12.45 16.53
CA HIS A 5 -67.60 -11.24 16.20
C HIS A 5 -66.17 -11.62 15.79
N CYS A 6 -65.82 -11.33 14.55
CA CYS A 6 -64.51 -11.53 13.95
C CYS A 6 -63.64 -10.30 14.28
N LEU A 7 -62.59 -10.46 15.09
CA LEU A 7 -61.51 -9.48 15.22
C LEU A 7 -60.58 -9.62 13.99
N PRO A 8 -60.28 -8.56 13.22
CA PRO A 8 -59.21 -8.63 12.27
C PRO A 8 -57.87 -8.43 13.00
N LEU A 9 -57.07 -9.49 13.03
CA LEU A 9 -55.66 -9.47 13.41
C LEU A 9 -54.91 -8.63 12.35
N VAL A 10 -54.60 -7.37 12.66
CA VAL A 10 -53.70 -6.55 11.83
C VAL A 10 -52.28 -7.06 12.08
N VAL A 11 -51.82 -7.96 11.21
CA VAL A 11 -50.42 -8.34 11.14
C VAL A 11 -49.66 -7.20 10.46
N ILE A 12 -49.05 -6.33 11.27
CA ILE A 12 -48.04 -5.40 10.79
C ILE A 12 -46.80 -6.23 10.45
N CYS A 13 -46.70 -6.64 9.19
CA CYS A 13 -45.44 -7.12 8.61
C CYS A 13 -44.45 -5.94 8.60
N LEU A 14 -43.68 -5.80 9.67
CA LEU A 14 -42.41 -5.09 9.65
C LEU A 14 -41.50 -5.81 8.64
N LEU A 15 -41.55 -5.36 7.39
CA LEU A 15 -40.51 -5.58 6.41
C LEU A 15 -39.25 -4.90 6.94
N ALA A 16 -38.54 -5.57 7.85
CA ALA A 16 -37.13 -5.34 8.03
C ALA A 16 -36.49 -5.67 6.68
N ALA A 17 -36.25 -4.63 5.88
CA ALA A 17 -35.38 -4.73 4.73
C ALA A 17 -34.07 -5.34 5.25
N ARG A 18 -33.86 -6.63 4.96
CA ARG A 18 -32.54 -7.21 5.02
C ARG A 18 -31.75 -6.55 3.90
N MET A 19 -31.27 -5.33 4.16
CA MET A 19 -30.17 -4.78 3.38
C MET A 19 -29.08 -5.84 3.47
N GLY A 20 -28.79 -6.48 2.33
CA GLY A 20 -27.62 -7.32 2.23
C GLY A 20 -26.44 -6.47 2.64
N TRP A 21 -25.81 -6.83 3.76
CA TRP A 21 -24.59 -6.19 4.21
C TRP A 21 -23.54 -6.63 3.20
N ALA A 22 -23.32 -5.82 2.16
CA ALA A 22 -22.02 -5.86 1.52
C ALA A 22 -21.04 -5.48 2.62
N GLU A 23 -20.20 -6.42 3.05
CA GLU A 23 -19.16 -6.10 4.02
C GLU A 23 -18.31 -4.98 3.42
N LEU A 24 -18.31 -3.83 4.10
CA LEU A 24 -17.51 -2.70 3.68
C LEU A 24 -16.04 -3.13 3.82
N THR A 25 -15.21 -2.85 2.82
CA THR A 25 -13.76 -3.04 2.96
C THR A 25 -13.28 -2.33 4.22
N LEU A 26 -12.22 -2.84 4.86
CA LEU A 26 -11.69 -2.26 6.10
C LEU A 26 -11.47 -0.74 5.97
N THR A 27 -10.91 -0.28 4.85
CA THR A 27 -10.71 1.15 4.58
C THR A 27 -12.03 1.91 4.48
N ALA A 28 -13.02 1.37 3.77
CA ALA A 28 -14.32 2.02 3.64
C ALA A 28 -15.02 2.12 5.01
N ARG A 29 -14.82 1.14 5.90
CA ARG A 29 -15.32 1.21 7.28
C ARG A 29 -14.63 2.31 8.08
N ILE A 30 -13.31 2.39 8.03
CA ILE A 30 -12.54 3.49 8.66
C ILE A 30 -13.07 4.85 8.18
N GLU A 31 -13.31 5.00 6.88
CA GLU A 31 -13.87 6.23 6.31
C GLU A 31 -15.31 6.51 6.76
N ALA A 32 -16.14 5.48 6.87
CA ALA A 32 -17.51 5.64 7.36
C ALA A 32 -17.53 6.10 8.82
N GLU A 33 -16.63 5.57 9.65
CA GLU A 33 -16.49 5.97 11.05
C GLU A 33 -15.91 7.38 11.20
N LEU A 34 -14.95 7.77 10.35
CA LEU A 34 -14.46 9.15 10.25
C LEU A 34 -15.60 10.11 9.86
N ARG A 35 -16.37 9.79 8.81
CA ARG A 35 -17.53 10.61 8.39
C ARG A 35 -18.60 10.72 9.46
N ALA A 36 -18.79 9.67 10.25
CA ALA A 36 -19.72 9.66 11.38
C ALA A 36 -19.17 10.39 12.63
N GLY A 37 -17.92 10.88 12.59
CA GLY A 37 -17.28 11.56 13.72
C GLY A 37 -16.92 10.62 14.88
N LYS A 38 -16.92 9.30 14.67
CA LYS A 38 -16.56 8.30 15.68
C LYS A 38 -15.05 8.24 15.93
N ILE A 39 -14.27 8.54 14.90
CA ILE A 39 -12.82 8.67 14.95
C ILE A 39 -12.41 9.98 14.27
N ASP A 40 -11.27 10.53 14.67
CA ASP A 40 -10.70 11.72 14.04
C ASP A 40 -9.82 11.37 12.82
N HIS A 41 -9.36 12.40 12.10
CA HIS A 41 -8.55 12.23 10.90
C HIS A 41 -7.21 11.52 11.17
N GLN A 42 -6.55 11.85 12.29
CA GLN A 42 -5.29 11.23 12.70
C GLN A 42 -5.48 9.74 12.96
N THR A 43 -6.51 9.36 13.72
CA THR A 43 -6.85 7.96 14.00
C THR A 43 -7.16 7.22 12.70
N ALA A 44 -7.90 7.84 11.78
CA ALA A 44 -8.19 7.24 10.49
C ALA A 44 -6.92 6.97 9.67
N LEU A 45 -5.97 7.91 9.63
CA LEU A 45 -4.69 7.73 8.94
C LEU A 45 -3.84 6.62 9.59
N LEU A 46 -3.78 6.57 10.92
CA LEU A 46 -3.10 5.50 11.65
C LEU A 46 -3.68 4.12 11.30
N TYR A 47 -5.00 3.98 11.35
CA TYR A 47 -5.65 2.70 11.05
C TYR A 47 -5.49 2.31 9.58
N LYS A 48 -5.56 3.26 8.65
CA LYS A 48 -5.28 3.00 7.23
C LYS A 48 -3.84 2.51 7.05
N ALA A 49 -2.85 3.17 7.66
CA ALA A 49 -1.46 2.73 7.59
C ALA A 49 -1.24 1.34 8.21
N TYR A 50 -1.77 1.10 9.42
CA TYR A 50 -1.68 -0.22 10.07
C TYR A 50 -2.36 -1.31 9.27
N SER A 51 -3.48 -1.03 8.60
CA SER A 51 -4.13 -2.01 7.72
C SER A 51 -3.24 -2.47 6.57
N LEU A 52 -2.30 -1.64 6.14
CA LEU A 52 -1.39 -1.94 5.05
C LEU A 52 -0.09 -2.59 5.54
N PHE A 53 0.51 -2.08 6.62
CA PHE A 53 1.86 -2.45 7.04
C PHE A 53 1.90 -3.34 8.28
N GLU A 54 1.04 -3.11 9.26
CA GLU A 54 1.07 -3.80 10.55
C GLU A 54 -0.35 -4.07 11.08
N PRO A 55 -1.11 -5.01 10.48
CA PRO A 55 -2.51 -5.24 10.85
C PRO A 55 -2.71 -5.62 12.32
N SER A 56 -1.69 -6.16 12.98
CA SER A 56 -1.69 -6.48 14.41
C SER A 56 -1.86 -5.25 15.32
N ARG A 57 -1.49 -4.05 14.85
CA ARG A 57 -1.63 -2.78 15.58
C ARG A 57 -3.03 -2.19 15.52
N LEU A 58 -3.88 -2.69 14.62
CA LEU A 58 -5.28 -2.27 14.57
C LEU A 58 -6.01 -2.67 15.87
N PRO A 59 -7.02 -1.91 16.31
CA PRO A 59 -7.91 -2.37 17.36
C PRO A 59 -8.62 -3.68 16.96
N PRO A 60 -8.95 -4.58 17.90
CA PRO A 60 -9.57 -5.88 17.60
C PRO A 60 -10.76 -5.81 16.66
N GLU A 61 -11.61 -4.79 16.82
CA GLU A 61 -12.79 -4.57 16.00
C GLU A 61 -12.46 -4.31 14.52
N TYR A 62 -11.23 -3.95 14.16
CA TYR A 62 -10.77 -3.71 12.78
C TYR A 62 -9.90 -4.85 12.23
N ARG A 63 -9.65 -5.93 13.00
CA ARG A 63 -8.76 -7.03 12.59
C ARG A 63 -9.43 -8.12 11.75
N GLU A 64 -10.76 -8.16 11.68
CA GLU A 64 -11.47 -9.20 10.96
C GLU A 64 -11.40 -8.99 9.44
N LYS A 65 -11.00 -10.05 8.72
CA LYS A 65 -10.85 -10.13 7.26
C LYS A 65 -10.11 -8.93 6.66
N VAL A 66 -8.79 -8.92 6.81
CA VAL A 66 -7.91 -8.10 5.96
C VAL A 66 -8.07 -8.62 4.53
N GLU A 67 -8.97 -8.00 3.76
CA GLU A 67 -9.07 -8.30 2.33
C GLU A 67 -7.76 -7.93 1.63
N LEU A 68 -7.39 -8.76 0.65
CA LEU A 68 -6.23 -8.53 -0.20
C LEU A 68 -6.37 -7.21 -0.96
N ARG A 69 -5.77 -6.17 -0.41
CA ARG A 69 -5.66 -4.87 -1.07
C ARG A 69 -4.60 -4.96 -2.16
N LYS A 70 -5.01 -4.69 -3.41
CA LYS A 70 -4.12 -4.73 -4.58
C LYS A 70 -3.10 -3.58 -4.63
N SER A 71 -3.41 -2.44 -4.01
CA SER A 71 -2.54 -1.26 -4.02
C SER A 71 -2.63 -0.44 -2.73
N GLY A 72 -1.46 -0.11 -2.18
CA GLY A 72 -1.29 0.79 -1.05
C GLY A 72 -1.27 2.27 -1.43
N THR A 73 -1.12 2.62 -2.71
CA THR A 73 -0.90 4.00 -3.18
C THR A 73 -1.92 5.01 -2.64
N PRO A 74 -3.24 4.73 -2.61
CA PRO A 74 -4.20 5.70 -2.08
C PRO A 74 -3.96 6.05 -0.60
N ILE A 75 -3.52 5.08 0.21
CA ILE A 75 -3.22 5.31 1.63
C ILE A 75 -1.97 6.17 1.77
N ILE A 76 -0.92 5.88 0.99
CA ILE A 76 0.33 6.65 1.02
C ILE A 76 0.11 8.10 0.58
N VAL A 77 -0.67 8.31 -0.49
CA VAL A 77 -1.01 9.67 -0.97
C VAL A 77 -1.80 10.44 0.09
N GLU A 78 -2.81 9.81 0.70
CA GLU A 78 -3.62 10.43 1.75
C GLU A 78 -2.76 10.76 2.99
N LEU A 79 -1.88 9.84 3.39
CA LEU A 79 -0.97 10.04 4.51
C LEU A 79 0.01 11.19 4.25
N LYS A 80 0.61 11.26 3.06
CA LYS A 80 1.48 12.39 2.67
C LYS A 80 0.72 13.72 2.65
N ALA A 81 -0.50 13.74 2.11
CA ALA A 81 -1.32 14.95 2.06
C ALA A 81 -1.79 15.43 3.45
N GLY A 82 -1.96 14.52 4.41
CA GLY A 82 -2.35 14.80 5.78
C GLY A 82 -1.19 15.05 6.75
N TRP A 83 0.07 14.87 6.32
CA TRP A 83 1.24 14.78 7.19
C TRP A 83 1.40 15.96 8.16
N GLU A 84 1.27 17.18 7.65
CA GLU A 84 1.43 18.42 8.43
C GLU A 84 0.32 18.65 9.47
N LYS A 85 -0.78 17.88 9.41
CA LYS A 85 -1.89 17.97 10.37
C LYS A 85 -1.80 16.96 11.50
N LEU A 86 -0.84 16.03 11.42
CA LEU A 86 -0.59 15.04 12.46
C LEU A 86 0.20 15.66 13.60
N ASP A 87 -0.06 15.20 14.82
CA ASP A 87 0.81 15.53 15.95
C ASP A 87 2.18 14.82 15.83
N GLU A 88 3.17 15.29 16.59
CA GLU A 88 4.53 14.74 16.57
C GLU A 88 4.56 13.24 16.89
N SER A 89 3.65 12.77 17.74
CA SER A 89 3.63 11.35 18.12
C SER A 89 3.16 10.49 16.96
N ALA A 90 2.11 10.92 16.25
CA ALA A 90 1.60 10.23 15.08
C ALA A 90 2.61 10.28 13.92
N GLN A 91 3.28 11.42 13.70
CA GLN A 91 4.36 11.51 12.72
C GLN A 91 5.48 10.51 13.03
N ARG A 92 5.94 10.43 14.29
CA ARG A 92 6.97 9.45 14.68
C ARG A 92 6.53 8.00 14.43
N LEU A 93 5.26 7.68 14.67
CA LEU A 93 4.72 6.34 14.44
C LEU A 93 4.60 5.98 12.96
N LEU A 94 4.31 6.95 12.10
CA LEU A 94 4.01 6.74 10.68
C LEU A 94 5.21 6.98 9.76
N ALA A 95 6.23 7.72 10.21
CA ALA A 95 7.43 8.02 9.42
C ALA A 95 8.11 6.77 8.83
N PRO A 96 8.23 5.64 9.56
CA PRO A 96 8.83 4.43 8.99
C PRO A 96 8.10 3.88 7.75
N TYR A 97 6.78 4.10 7.63
CA TYR A 97 5.99 3.62 6.49
C TYR A 97 6.13 4.50 5.24
N LEU A 98 6.64 5.72 5.40
CA LEU A 98 6.94 6.63 4.30
C LEU A 98 8.42 6.64 3.94
N ALA A 99 9.27 6.07 4.79
CA ALA A 99 10.69 5.96 4.56
C ALA A 99 10.96 5.00 3.39
N ARG A 100 11.90 5.38 2.53
CA ARG A 100 12.44 4.47 1.53
C ARG A 100 13.25 3.36 2.21
N PRO A 101 13.24 2.12 1.69
CA PRO A 101 14.12 1.08 2.19
C PRO A 101 15.59 1.52 2.08
N ALA A 102 16.38 1.25 3.11
CA ALA A 102 17.82 1.43 3.06
C ALA A 102 18.50 0.14 2.57
N ARG A 103 19.48 0.28 1.68
CA ARG A 103 20.31 -0.82 1.14
C ARG A 103 21.78 -0.44 1.17
N GLY A 104 22.65 -1.43 1.32
CA GLY A 104 24.09 -1.24 1.42
C GLY A 104 24.77 -0.92 0.09
N PHE A 105 24.17 -1.35 -1.03
CA PHE A 105 24.74 -1.23 -2.37
C PHE A 105 23.71 -0.72 -3.37
N HIS A 106 24.20 -0.10 -4.44
CA HIS A 106 23.37 0.25 -5.58
C HIS A 106 24.17 0.32 -6.87
N CYS A 107 23.50 0.15 -8.01
CA CYS A 107 24.04 0.39 -9.34
C CYS A 107 23.02 1.14 -10.22
N LEU A 108 23.50 1.71 -11.31
CA LEU A 108 22.64 2.31 -12.34
C LEU A 108 22.34 1.29 -13.42
N SER A 109 21.13 1.34 -13.97
CA SER A 109 20.80 0.57 -15.16
C SER A 109 21.62 1.04 -16.38
N PRO A 110 21.92 0.16 -17.35
CA PRO A 110 22.68 0.53 -18.55
C PRO A 110 22.13 1.73 -19.32
N GLY A 111 20.80 1.87 -19.35
CA GLY A 111 20.07 2.99 -19.95
C GLY A 111 19.99 4.24 -19.06
N GLY A 112 20.49 4.17 -17.82
CA GLY A 112 20.56 5.29 -16.89
C GLY A 112 19.20 5.79 -16.39
N LYS A 113 18.15 4.95 -16.47
CA LYS A 113 16.80 5.30 -16.03
C LYS A 113 16.49 4.85 -14.62
N PHE A 114 17.16 3.80 -14.15
CA PHE A 114 16.89 3.18 -12.86
C PHE A 114 18.13 3.10 -12.00
N ARG A 115 17.91 3.23 -10.68
CA ARG A 115 18.91 2.95 -9.65
C ARG A 115 18.45 1.72 -8.87
N ILE A 116 19.21 0.64 -8.99
CA ILE A 116 18.88 -0.63 -8.35
C ILE A 116 19.59 -0.69 -7.00
N HIS A 117 18.83 -0.77 -5.92
CA HIS A 117 19.31 -0.84 -4.54
C HIS A 117 19.21 -2.28 -4.02
N TYR A 118 20.32 -2.81 -3.47
CA TYR A 118 20.43 -4.20 -3.04
C TYR A 118 21.39 -4.38 -1.87
N ASP A 119 21.31 -5.54 -1.22
CA ASP A 119 22.21 -5.95 -0.14
C ASP A 119 23.02 -7.18 -0.58
N LEU A 120 24.25 -7.30 -0.09
CA LEU A 120 25.07 -8.52 -0.21
C LEU A 120 25.08 -9.34 1.10
N SER A 121 24.41 -8.86 2.15
CA SER A 121 24.35 -9.54 3.43
C SER A 121 23.00 -9.34 4.12
N GLY A 122 22.67 -10.22 5.06
CA GLY A 122 21.40 -10.20 5.77
C GLY A 122 20.24 -10.83 5.00
N LYS A 123 19.01 -10.56 5.44
CA LYS A 123 17.80 -11.25 4.96
C LYS A 123 17.46 -10.97 3.48
N ASN A 124 17.90 -9.83 2.96
CA ASN A 124 17.60 -9.40 1.59
C ASN A 124 18.83 -9.52 0.67
N ALA A 125 19.83 -10.31 1.08
CA ALA A 125 21.06 -10.48 0.32
C ALA A 125 20.78 -11.14 -1.03
N VAL A 126 21.35 -10.60 -2.10
CA VAL A 126 21.43 -11.29 -3.39
C VAL A 126 22.57 -12.29 -3.39
N GLU A 127 22.51 -13.26 -4.30
CA GLU A 127 23.65 -14.12 -4.59
C GLU A 127 24.78 -13.28 -5.18
N GLU A 128 25.99 -13.37 -4.60
CA GLU A 128 27.15 -12.54 -5.00
C GLU A 128 27.85 -13.00 -6.29
N THR A 129 27.26 -13.95 -7.04
CA THR A 129 27.84 -14.46 -8.29
C THR A 129 27.98 -13.32 -9.30
N ASP A 130 29.22 -13.08 -9.74
CA ASP A 130 29.64 -12.08 -10.72
C ASP A 130 30.59 -12.78 -11.70
N ASN A 131 30.05 -13.23 -12.83
CA ASN A 131 30.79 -14.03 -13.80
C ASN A 131 31.57 -13.19 -14.81
N ASP A 132 31.18 -11.93 -15.02
CA ASP A 132 31.86 -11.01 -15.93
C ASP A 132 32.89 -10.12 -15.21
N TYR A 133 32.96 -10.21 -13.88
CA TYR A 133 33.87 -9.49 -12.98
C TYR A 133 33.70 -7.98 -13.04
N ASN A 134 32.47 -7.50 -13.25
CA ASN A 134 32.16 -6.07 -13.32
C ASN A 134 31.92 -5.43 -11.92
N GLY A 135 31.87 -6.23 -10.85
CA GLY A 135 31.64 -5.80 -9.48
C GLY A 135 30.17 -5.69 -9.07
N ILE A 136 29.25 -6.13 -9.93
CA ILE A 136 27.80 -6.17 -9.72
C ILE A 136 27.39 -7.64 -9.84
N PRO A 137 26.53 -8.15 -8.93
CA PRO A 137 26.05 -9.52 -9.07
C PRO A 137 25.20 -9.71 -10.34
N ASP A 138 25.37 -10.85 -11.02
CA ASP A 138 24.70 -11.20 -12.29
C ASP A 138 23.16 -11.06 -12.20
N TYR A 139 22.58 -11.34 -11.03
CA TYR A 139 21.15 -11.16 -10.79
C TYR A 139 20.74 -9.68 -10.84
N ILE A 140 21.56 -8.80 -10.27
CA ILE A 140 21.31 -7.36 -10.27
C ILE A 140 21.47 -6.79 -11.68
N ASP A 141 22.46 -7.25 -12.44
CA ASP A 141 22.62 -6.86 -13.84
C ASP A 141 21.38 -7.23 -14.68
N GLN A 142 20.84 -8.44 -14.48
CA GLN A 142 19.62 -8.86 -15.15
C GLN A 142 18.41 -8.01 -14.74
N VAL A 143 18.26 -7.71 -13.46
CA VAL A 143 17.19 -6.81 -12.97
C VAL A 143 17.31 -5.45 -13.67
N ALA A 144 18.50 -4.85 -13.66
CA ALA A 144 18.76 -3.56 -14.26
C ALA A 144 18.42 -3.53 -15.77
N ALA A 145 18.88 -4.53 -16.52
CA ALA A 145 18.62 -4.65 -17.95
C ALA A 145 17.13 -4.87 -18.27
N VAL A 146 16.41 -5.65 -17.45
CA VAL A 146 14.98 -5.89 -17.63
C VAL A 146 14.17 -4.60 -17.41
N PHE A 147 14.51 -3.81 -16.39
CA PHE A 147 13.83 -2.53 -16.15
C PHE A 147 13.98 -1.56 -17.32
N ASP A 148 15.19 -1.44 -17.88
CA ASP A 148 15.41 -0.63 -19.09
C ASP A 148 14.59 -1.16 -20.27
N SER A 149 14.58 -2.47 -20.48
CA SER A 149 13.80 -3.11 -21.56
C SER A 149 12.30 -2.81 -21.44
N CYS A 150 11.74 -2.89 -20.23
CA CYS A 150 10.36 -2.53 -19.96
C CYS A 150 10.09 -1.05 -20.24
N PHE A 151 11.00 -0.15 -19.83
CA PHE A 151 10.84 1.29 -20.09
C PHE A 151 10.85 1.59 -21.60
N VAL A 152 11.78 1.00 -22.35
CA VAL A 152 11.84 1.15 -23.83
C VAL A 152 10.55 0.65 -24.47
N LEU A 153 10.04 -0.51 -24.04
CA LEU A 153 8.80 -1.06 -24.58
C LEU A 153 7.60 -0.17 -24.25
N GLU A 154 7.38 0.14 -22.97
CA GLU A 154 6.17 0.80 -22.51
C GLU A 154 6.14 2.29 -22.87
N VAL A 155 7.23 3.01 -22.62
CA VAL A 155 7.28 4.46 -22.77
C VAL A 155 7.69 4.85 -24.19
N GLU A 156 8.79 4.29 -24.69
CA GLU A 156 9.35 4.74 -25.97
C GLU A 156 8.66 4.11 -27.18
N THR A 157 8.25 2.83 -27.06
CA THR A 157 7.65 2.08 -28.18
C THR A 157 6.12 2.18 -28.18
N LEU A 158 5.46 1.94 -27.04
CA LEU A 158 4.00 1.99 -26.93
C LEU A 158 3.46 3.40 -26.64
N GLY A 159 4.31 4.34 -26.23
CA GLY A 159 3.93 5.73 -25.99
C GLY A 159 3.18 5.96 -24.68
N TYR A 160 3.30 5.08 -23.69
CA TYR A 160 2.77 5.34 -22.36
C TYR A 160 3.50 6.51 -21.71
N GLN A 161 2.79 7.23 -20.84
CA GLN A 161 3.40 8.33 -20.10
C GLN A 161 4.44 7.78 -19.13
N ALA A 162 5.64 8.37 -19.14
CA ALA A 162 6.67 8.03 -18.17
C ALA A 162 6.16 8.28 -16.73
N PRO A 163 6.56 7.45 -15.75
CA PRO A 163 6.23 7.71 -14.35
C PRO A 163 6.72 9.10 -13.90
N PRO A 164 6.01 9.79 -12.99
CA PRO A 164 6.51 11.05 -12.43
C PRO A 164 7.88 10.87 -11.79
N SER A 165 8.78 11.83 -12.00
CA SER A 165 10.07 11.87 -11.29
C SER A 165 9.85 12.18 -9.81
N ASP A 166 10.68 11.59 -8.97
CA ASP A 166 10.77 11.83 -7.53
C ASP A 166 11.95 12.75 -7.14
N GLY A 167 12.54 13.45 -8.11
CA GLY A 167 13.56 14.47 -7.85
C GLY A 167 14.95 13.88 -7.67
N PHE A 168 15.55 14.04 -6.50
CA PHE A 168 16.86 13.45 -6.14
C PHE A 168 16.75 12.49 -4.95
N GLU A 169 15.52 12.17 -4.57
CA GLU A 169 15.23 11.25 -3.50
C GLU A 169 15.76 9.85 -3.85
N GLY A 170 16.38 9.16 -2.90
CA GLY A 170 16.96 7.82 -3.15
C GLY A 170 18.34 7.80 -3.84
N GLY A 171 18.94 8.97 -4.09
CA GLY A 171 20.36 9.08 -4.42
C GLY A 171 20.66 9.68 -5.79
N GLY A 172 19.65 9.92 -6.62
CA GLY A 172 19.79 10.56 -7.92
C GLY A 172 18.44 10.78 -8.60
N PRO A 173 18.44 11.28 -9.85
CA PRO A 173 17.22 11.50 -10.63
C PRO A 173 16.61 10.25 -11.26
N GLU A 174 17.24 9.09 -11.08
CA GLU A 174 16.78 7.81 -11.61
C GLU A 174 15.66 7.24 -10.75
N TYR A 175 14.79 6.42 -11.36
CA TYR A 175 13.76 5.72 -10.59
C TYR A 175 14.40 4.64 -9.70
N ASP A 176 14.11 4.67 -8.41
CA ASP A 176 14.65 3.67 -7.49
C ASP A 176 13.90 2.33 -7.57
N VAL A 177 14.67 1.25 -7.62
CA VAL A 177 14.20 -0.13 -7.51
C VAL A 177 14.87 -0.76 -6.30
N TYR A 178 14.08 -1.15 -5.30
CA TYR A 178 14.58 -1.80 -4.10
C TYR A 178 14.37 -3.32 -4.19
N VAL A 179 15.46 -4.07 -4.31
CA VAL A 179 15.41 -5.53 -4.26
C VAL A 179 15.19 -5.95 -2.80
N THR A 180 14.18 -6.78 -2.52
CA THR A 180 13.77 -7.18 -1.17
C THR A 180 13.16 -8.57 -1.16
N ASP A 181 13.06 -9.16 0.03
CA ASP A 181 12.30 -10.39 0.31
C ASP A 181 12.69 -11.58 -0.57
N LEU A 182 14.00 -11.83 -0.69
CA LEU A 182 14.57 -12.97 -1.41
C LEU A 182 14.64 -14.27 -0.55
N SER A 183 14.04 -14.25 0.65
CA SER A 183 14.09 -15.32 1.65
C SER A 183 12.77 -16.08 1.79
#